data_AF-A0A8B6D4E5-F1
#
_entry.id   AF-A0A8B6D4E5-F1
#
_cell.length_a   1.000
_cell.length_b   1.000
_cell.length_c   1.000
_cell.angle_alpha   90.00
_cell.angle_beta   90.00
_cell.angle_gamma   90.00
#
_symmetry.space_group_name_H-M   'P 1'
#
loop_
_entity.id
_entity.type
_entity.pdbx_description
1 polymer ?
#
loop_
_entity_poly.entity_id
_entity_poly.type
_entity_poly.pdbx_seq_one_letter_code
_entity_poly.pdbx_strand_id
1 'polypeptide(L)'
;MEFRKKLLIENEPNECYSTPVYDSISDVVNATLCEKVDGSHNLQCLKRNCSDCGVKILNFLPCELDVSDTAEFVKKLIETFPVHQHRATWQNEQFQNLVRNLPEKQCVCVHDFSENYRCSELTEIQSAYFQKTEVSVHVTILHRHALLEYDGVDSSEDFPEIITEQFSL
;
A
#
# COMPACT_ATOMS: atom_id res chain seq x y z
N MET A 1 -8.40 16.33 0.51
CA MET A 1 -8.42 17.39 -0.53
C MET A 1 -9.79 18.04 -0.74
N GLU A 2 -10.86 17.53 -0.14
CA GLU A 2 -12.17 18.19 -0.16
C GLU A 2 -12.18 19.58 0.49
N PHE A 3 -11.36 19.79 1.52
CA PHE A 3 -11.19 21.09 2.17
C PHE A 3 -10.78 22.18 1.17
N ARG A 4 -9.72 21.92 0.37
CA ARG A 4 -9.24 22.85 -0.65
C ARG A 4 -10.26 23.05 -1.78
N LYS A 5 -10.96 21.97 -2.20
CA LYS A 5 -12.07 22.07 -3.18
C LYS A 5 -13.21 22.97 -2.70
N LYS A 6 -13.66 22.81 -1.45
CA LYS A 6 -14.72 23.63 -0.85
C LYS A 6 -14.31 25.10 -0.76
N LEU A 7 -13.09 25.38 -0.29
CA LEU A 7 -12.58 26.75 -0.20
C LEU A 7 -12.48 27.47 -1.55
N LEU A 8 -12.13 26.76 -2.62
CA LEU A 8 -12.03 27.33 -3.97
C LEU A 8 -13.40 27.53 -4.63
N ILE A 9 -14.42 26.74 -4.26
CA ILE A 9 -15.79 26.87 -4.77
C ILE A 9 -16.56 27.97 -4.01
N GLU A 10 -16.33 28.11 -2.71
CA GLU A 10 -17.01 29.10 -1.86
C GLU A 10 -16.46 30.53 -2.01
N ASN A 11 -15.24 30.69 -2.55
CA ASN A 11 -14.60 31.99 -2.78
C ASN A 11 -14.38 32.25 -4.29
N GLU A 12 -15.38 32.81 -5.00
CA GLU A 12 -15.13 33.46 -6.31
C GLU A 12 -14.81 34.96 -6.14
N PRO A 13 -14.09 35.61 -7.07
CA PRO A 13 -12.73 35.40 -7.53
C PRO A 13 -11.87 36.59 -7.05
N ASN A 14 -11.52 36.66 -5.77
CA ASN A 14 -10.62 37.70 -5.28
C ASN A 14 -9.42 37.06 -4.56
N GLU A 15 -8.29 37.04 -5.28
CA GLU A 15 -6.92 36.95 -4.77
C GLU A 15 -6.39 35.62 -4.20
N CYS A 16 -6.84 34.46 -4.68
CA CYS A 16 -6.06 33.22 -4.49
C CYS A 16 -5.78 32.53 -5.83
N TYR A 17 -4.69 32.98 -6.45
CA TYR A 17 -4.12 32.50 -7.70
C TYR A 17 -3.93 30.97 -7.74
N SER A 18 -4.38 30.35 -8.84
CA SER A 18 -3.81 29.20 -9.57
C SER A 18 -3.21 28.02 -8.79
N THR A 19 -3.68 27.74 -7.57
CA THR A 19 -3.08 26.67 -6.77
C THR A 19 -3.71 25.33 -7.17
N PRO A 20 -2.93 24.32 -7.62
CA PRO A 20 -3.49 23.07 -8.09
C PRO A 20 -4.21 22.32 -6.97
N VAL A 21 -5.35 21.73 -7.33
CA VAL A 21 -6.07 20.76 -6.52
C VAL A 21 -5.68 19.37 -7.01
N TYR A 22 -5.21 18.55 -6.09
CA TYR A 22 -4.86 17.16 -6.36
C TYR A 22 -5.95 16.24 -5.83
N ASP A 23 -6.20 15.13 -6.51
CA ASP A 23 -7.23 14.17 -6.13
C ASP A 23 -6.69 13.08 -5.19
N SER A 24 -5.41 12.73 -5.33
CA SER A 24 -4.74 11.73 -4.51
C SER A 24 -3.38 12.20 -3.97
N ILE A 25 -2.87 11.51 -2.95
CA ILE A 25 -1.50 11.71 -2.45
C ILE A 25 -0.48 11.42 -3.55
N SER A 26 -0.75 10.44 -4.41
CA SER A 26 0.10 10.09 -5.55
C SER A 26 0.26 11.26 -6.52
N ASP A 27 -0.80 12.03 -6.77
CA ASP A 27 -0.75 13.19 -7.66
C ASP A 27 0.10 14.31 -7.06
N VAL A 28 -0.07 14.58 -5.76
CA VAL A 28 0.75 15.55 -5.01
C VAL A 28 2.23 15.13 -5.05
N VAL A 29 2.51 13.85 -4.86
CA VAL A 29 3.86 13.30 -4.90
C VAL A 29 4.45 13.46 -6.30
N ASN A 30 3.73 13.09 -7.37
CA ASN A 30 4.22 13.22 -8.73
C ASN A 30 4.49 14.68 -9.11
N ALA A 31 3.64 15.62 -8.69
CA ALA A 31 3.84 17.04 -8.93
C ALA A 31 5.04 17.64 -8.19
N THR A 32 5.56 16.93 -7.17
CA THR A 32 6.72 17.37 -6.38
C THR A 32 8.00 16.60 -6.70
N LEU A 33 7.98 15.68 -7.66
CA LEU A 33 9.14 14.94 -8.14
C LEU A 33 9.58 15.50 -9.50
N CYS A 34 10.85 15.30 -9.85
CA CYS A 34 11.32 15.62 -11.21
C CYS A 34 10.62 14.76 -12.26
N GLU A 35 10.72 15.16 -13.52
CA GLU A 35 10.22 14.36 -14.64
C GLU A 35 10.93 13.00 -14.74
N LYS A 36 10.20 12.02 -15.28
CA LYS A 36 10.68 10.66 -15.49
C LYS A 36 11.59 10.64 -16.72
N VAL A 37 12.78 10.08 -16.59
CA VAL A 37 13.74 9.99 -17.70
C VAL A 37 13.48 8.76 -18.56
N ASP A 38 13.09 7.63 -17.96
CA ASP A 38 12.82 6.35 -18.63
C ASP A 38 11.58 5.65 -18.05
N GLY A 39 10.45 6.38 -17.95
CA GLY A 39 9.21 5.85 -17.36
C GLY A 39 9.21 5.69 -15.83
N SER A 40 10.38 5.81 -15.19
CA SER A 40 10.56 5.79 -13.74
C SER A 40 11.24 7.05 -13.20
N HIS A 41 10.95 7.37 -11.94
CA HIS A 41 11.57 8.48 -11.21
C HIS A 41 12.96 8.09 -10.72
N ASN A 42 13.90 9.04 -10.71
CA ASN A 42 15.23 8.80 -10.16
C ASN A 42 15.14 8.48 -8.65
N LEU A 43 15.90 7.47 -8.18
CA LEU A 43 15.91 7.05 -6.79
C LEU A 43 16.25 8.18 -5.81
N GLN A 44 17.10 9.14 -6.20
CA GLN A 44 17.42 10.31 -5.37
C GLN A 44 16.22 11.26 -5.22
N CYS A 45 15.37 11.37 -6.25
CA CYS A 45 14.13 12.13 -6.16
C CYS A 45 13.13 11.42 -5.24
N LEU A 46 12.97 10.10 -5.40
CA LEU A 46 12.09 9.28 -4.55
C LEU A 46 12.49 9.39 -3.07
N LYS A 47 13.80 9.31 -2.78
CA LYS A 47 14.36 9.48 -1.42
C LYS A 47 14.36 10.92 -0.91
N ARG A 48 13.89 11.90 -1.69
CA ARG A 48 13.90 13.34 -1.37
C ARG A 48 15.30 13.92 -1.09
N ASN A 49 16.34 13.31 -1.66
CA ASN A 49 17.72 13.80 -1.60
C ASN A 49 18.09 14.72 -2.77
N CYS A 50 17.19 14.90 -3.74
CA CYS A 50 17.37 15.80 -4.87
C CYS A 50 17.21 17.26 -4.44
N SER A 51 18.07 18.14 -4.96
CA SER A 51 18.02 19.58 -4.72
C SER A 51 16.86 20.27 -5.42
N ASP A 52 16.31 19.70 -6.48
CA ASP A 52 15.41 20.41 -7.40
C ASP A 52 13.94 20.06 -7.17
N CYS A 53 13.67 18.87 -6.60
CA CYS A 53 12.34 18.40 -6.25
C CYS A 53 12.08 18.46 -4.73
N GLY A 54 10.86 18.17 -4.30
CA GLY A 54 10.54 18.07 -2.87
C GLY A 54 9.26 18.75 -2.44
N VAL A 55 8.95 18.62 -1.15
CA VAL A 55 7.77 19.22 -0.52
C VAL A 55 7.80 20.75 -0.58
N LYS A 56 8.98 21.36 -0.70
CA LYS A 56 9.16 22.81 -0.89
C LYS A 56 8.52 23.37 -2.15
N ILE A 57 8.18 22.53 -3.13
CA ILE A 57 7.46 22.93 -4.35
C ILE A 57 5.96 23.14 -4.06
N LEU A 58 5.44 22.55 -2.99
CA LEU A 58 4.03 22.69 -2.63
C LEU A 58 3.76 24.03 -1.98
N ASN A 59 2.88 24.78 -2.62
CA ASN A 59 2.28 25.98 -2.06
C ASN A 59 1.10 25.57 -1.17
N PHE A 60 1.26 25.70 0.14
CA PHE A 60 0.18 25.58 1.11
C PHE A 60 -0.56 26.91 1.24
N LEU A 61 -1.88 26.85 1.39
CA LEU A 61 -2.70 28.04 1.67
C LEU A 61 -2.47 28.49 3.12
N PRO A 62 -2.60 29.79 3.44
CA PRO A 62 -2.46 30.28 4.82
C PRO A 62 -3.33 29.52 5.83
N CYS A 63 -4.59 29.24 5.47
CA CYS A 63 -5.52 28.49 6.31
C CYS A 63 -5.12 27.01 6.51
N GLU A 64 -4.30 26.45 5.62
CA GLU A 64 -3.79 25.07 5.76
C GLU A 64 -2.58 25.02 6.71
N LEU A 65 -1.90 26.14 6.92
CA LEU A 65 -0.74 26.26 7.80
C LEU A 65 -1.11 26.59 9.26
N ASP A 66 -2.31 27.15 9.47
CA ASP A 66 -2.79 27.58 10.79
C ASP A 66 -3.00 26.40 11.76
N VAL A 67 -3.26 25.19 11.23
CA VAL A 67 -3.39 23.96 12.01
C VAL A 67 -2.04 23.23 12.02
N SER A 68 -1.12 23.68 12.87
CA SER A 68 0.31 23.30 12.85
C SER A 68 0.58 21.78 12.73
N ASP A 69 -0.14 20.95 13.49
CA ASP A 69 0.04 19.48 13.48
C ASP A 69 -0.34 18.83 12.13
N THR A 70 -1.36 19.37 11.46
CA THR A 70 -1.86 18.76 10.21
C THR A 70 -0.94 19.09 9.03
N ALA A 71 -0.43 20.31 8.96
CA ALA A 71 0.50 20.72 7.91
C ALA A 71 1.80 19.92 7.99
N GLU A 72 2.35 19.74 9.20
CA GLU A 72 3.57 18.97 9.42
C GLU A 72 3.37 17.48 9.11
N PHE A 73 2.23 16.90 9.52
CA PHE A 73 1.87 15.54 9.17
C PHE A 73 1.82 15.31 7.66
N VAL A 74 1.15 16.20 6.91
CA VAL A 74 1.03 16.09 5.45
C VAL A 74 2.40 16.22 4.77
N LYS A 75 3.26 17.14 5.23
CA LYS A 75 4.63 17.26 4.71
C LYS A 75 5.41 15.96 4.89
N LYS A 76 5.40 15.39 6.10
CA LYS A 76 6.08 14.12 6.40
C LYS A 76 5.54 12.94 5.59
N LEU A 77 4.22 12.93 5.35
CA LEU A 77 3.59 11.92 4.50
C LEU A 77 4.14 12.02 3.07
N ILE A 78 4.18 13.21 2.48
CA ILE A 78 4.66 13.44 1.11
C ILE A 78 6.17 13.20 0.97
N GLU A 79 6.94 13.38 2.04
CA GLU A 79 8.37 13.04 2.09
C GLU A 79 8.61 11.53 2.02
N THR A 80 7.83 10.74 2.76
CA THR A 80 8.06 9.29 2.93
C THR A 80 7.34 8.42 1.89
N PHE A 81 6.20 8.90 1.38
CA PHE A 81 5.35 8.19 0.44
C PHE A 81 6.03 7.73 -0.87
N PRO A 82 6.89 8.52 -1.55
CA PRO A 82 7.45 8.11 -2.84
C PRO A 82 8.30 6.84 -2.75
N VAL A 83 9.17 6.73 -1.74
CA VAL A 83 9.96 5.51 -1.49
C VAL A 83 9.06 4.36 -1.09
N HIS A 84 8.05 4.61 -0.24
CA HIS A 84 7.10 3.59 0.17
C HIS A 84 6.38 2.98 -1.04
N GLN A 85 5.83 3.84 -1.91
CA GLN A 85 5.14 3.43 -3.13
C GLN A 85 6.07 2.67 -4.06
N HIS A 86 7.28 3.17 -4.31
CA HIS A 86 8.26 2.49 -5.14
C HIS A 86 8.61 1.10 -4.60
N ARG A 87 8.86 0.98 -3.30
CA ARG A 87 9.15 -0.30 -2.65
C ARG A 87 7.97 -1.27 -2.77
N ALA A 88 6.75 -0.81 -2.52
CA ALA A 88 5.56 -1.65 -2.63
C ALA A 88 5.36 -2.16 -4.07
N THR A 89 5.49 -1.28 -5.07
CA THR A 89 5.43 -1.66 -6.49
C THR A 89 6.52 -2.66 -6.85
N TRP A 90 7.77 -2.40 -6.45
CA TRP A 90 8.89 -3.29 -6.73
C TRP A 90 8.71 -4.66 -6.06
N GLN A 91 8.30 -4.71 -4.78
CA GLN A 91 8.04 -5.96 -4.06
C GLN A 91 6.95 -6.78 -4.75
N ASN A 92 5.88 -6.14 -5.19
CA ASN A 92 4.82 -6.80 -5.94
C ASN A 92 5.32 -7.33 -7.29
N GLU A 93 6.13 -6.57 -8.03
CA GLU A 93 6.74 -7.05 -9.28
C GLU A 93 7.65 -8.27 -9.05
N GLN A 94 8.48 -8.25 -8.01
CA GLN A 94 9.32 -9.40 -7.66
C GLN A 94 8.47 -10.62 -7.29
N PHE A 95 7.40 -10.42 -6.51
CA PHE A 95 6.47 -11.49 -6.13
C PHE A 95 5.78 -12.09 -7.36
N GLN A 96 5.24 -11.25 -8.26
CA GLN A 96 4.61 -11.70 -9.49
C GLN A 96 5.59 -12.46 -10.40
N ASN A 97 6.84 -11.99 -10.50
CA ASN A 97 7.88 -12.69 -11.24
C ASN A 97 8.20 -14.06 -10.63
N LEU A 98 8.25 -14.16 -9.31
CA LEU A 98 8.47 -15.42 -8.60
C LEU A 98 7.31 -16.40 -8.85
N VAL A 99 6.06 -15.95 -8.76
CA VAL A 99 4.88 -16.79 -9.01
C VAL A 99 4.83 -17.26 -10.47
N ARG A 100 5.18 -16.40 -11.44
CA ARG A 100 5.20 -16.76 -12.87
C ARG A 100 6.29 -17.75 -13.25
N ASN A 101 7.43 -17.72 -12.55
CA ASN A 101 8.58 -18.59 -12.81
C ASN A 101 8.75 -19.59 -11.67
N LEU A 102 7.64 -20.08 -11.13
CA LEU A 102 7.67 -21.09 -10.07
C LEU A 102 8.32 -22.38 -10.62
N PRO A 103 9.29 -22.98 -9.92
CA PRO A 103 9.84 -24.27 -10.33
C PRO A 103 8.88 -25.42 -10.03
N GLU A 104 9.00 -26.50 -10.81
CA GLU A 104 8.26 -27.72 -10.53
C GLU A 104 8.52 -28.25 -9.10
N LYS A 105 7.47 -28.82 -8.49
CA LYS A 105 7.49 -29.37 -7.13
C LYS A 105 7.77 -28.33 -6.03
N GLN A 106 7.75 -27.04 -6.36
CA GLN A 106 7.77 -25.95 -5.40
C GLN A 106 6.41 -25.26 -5.34
N CYS A 107 6.18 -24.54 -4.24
CA CYS A 107 4.99 -23.72 -4.05
C CYS A 107 5.36 -22.44 -3.31
N VAL A 108 4.51 -21.42 -3.48
CA VAL A 108 4.61 -20.15 -2.77
C VAL A 108 3.48 -20.10 -1.77
N CYS A 109 3.81 -20.04 -0.49
CA CYS A 109 2.84 -19.84 0.58
C CYS A 109 2.93 -18.40 1.07
N VAL A 110 1.84 -17.65 0.92
CA VAL A 110 1.68 -16.32 1.51
C VAL A 110 0.82 -16.48 2.75
N HIS A 111 1.40 -16.23 3.91
CA HIS A 111 0.69 -16.25 5.19
C HIS A 111 0.44 -14.82 5.64
N ASP A 112 -0.82 -14.49 5.90
CA ASP A 112 -1.20 -13.23 6.53
C ASP A 112 -1.98 -13.47 7.82
N PHE A 113 -1.92 -12.49 8.71
CA PHE A 113 -2.70 -12.48 9.92
C PHE A 113 -4.07 -11.86 9.62
N SER A 114 -5.14 -12.59 9.96
CA SER A 114 -6.50 -12.05 9.82
C SER A 114 -6.96 -11.39 11.11
N GLU A 115 -7.20 -12.19 12.15
CA GLU A 115 -7.78 -11.71 13.40
C GLU A 115 -7.57 -12.70 14.56
N ASN A 116 -7.76 -12.22 15.79
CA ASN A 116 -7.75 -13.03 17.00
C ASN A 116 -9.17 -13.17 17.55
N TYR A 117 -9.63 -14.40 17.69
CA TYR A 117 -10.85 -14.73 18.41
C TYR A 117 -10.56 -14.99 19.87
N ARG A 118 -11.36 -14.38 20.74
CA ARG A 118 -11.35 -14.66 22.17
C ARG A 118 -12.39 -15.71 22.48
N CYS A 119 -11.96 -16.87 22.96
CA CYS A 119 -12.86 -17.88 23.45
C CYS A 119 -13.35 -17.47 24.85
N SER A 120 -14.64 -17.25 25.01
CA SER A 120 -15.28 -17.08 26.31
C SER A 120 -15.97 -18.37 26.73
N GLU A 121 -15.63 -18.90 27.90
CA GLU A 121 -16.40 -19.97 28.52
C GLU A 121 -17.68 -19.40 29.16
N LEU A 122 -18.79 -20.11 29.03
CA LEU A 122 -20.13 -19.60 29.36
C LEU A 122 -20.47 -19.60 30.87
N THR A 123 -19.57 -19.95 31.79
CA THR A 123 -20.01 -20.33 33.15
C THR A 123 -19.19 -19.92 34.36
N GLU A 124 -18.11 -19.13 34.28
CA GLU A 124 -17.44 -18.64 35.51
C GLU A 124 -16.95 -17.19 35.44
N ILE A 125 -17.30 -16.39 36.46
CA ILE A 125 -16.95 -14.96 36.57
C ILE A 125 -15.43 -14.75 36.74
N GLN A 126 -14.71 -15.73 37.30
CA GLN A 126 -13.28 -15.62 37.59
C GLN A 126 -12.37 -15.97 36.40
N SER A 127 -12.80 -16.88 35.50
CA SER A 127 -12.02 -17.23 34.29
C SER A 127 -11.93 -16.08 33.27
N ALA A 128 -12.84 -15.11 33.35
CA ALA A 128 -12.84 -13.91 32.51
C ALA A 128 -11.63 -12.97 32.70
N TYR A 129 -10.87 -13.12 33.80
CA TYR A 129 -9.81 -12.18 34.17
C TYR A 129 -8.38 -12.71 34.00
N PHE A 130 -8.14 -14.03 34.07
CA PHE A 130 -6.76 -14.54 34.21
C PHE A 130 -6.24 -15.51 33.15
N GLN A 131 -7.08 -16.14 32.32
CA GLN A 131 -6.62 -17.01 31.22
C GLN A 131 -7.65 -17.01 30.09
N LYS A 132 -7.54 -16.06 29.15
CA LYS A 132 -8.37 -16.06 27.94
C LYS A 132 -7.68 -16.90 26.88
N THR A 133 -8.26 -18.04 26.54
CA THR A 133 -7.86 -18.80 25.36
C THR A 133 -8.14 -17.93 24.13
N GLU A 134 -7.09 -17.58 23.40
CA GLU A 134 -7.20 -16.84 22.13
C GLU A 134 -6.83 -17.78 20.98
N VAL A 135 -7.59 -17.69 19.89
CA VAL A 135 -7.33 -18.41 18.64
C VAL A 135 -6.99 -17.37 17.59
N SER A 136 -5.80 -17.47 17.00
CA SER A 136 -5.38 -16.62 15.89
C SER A 136 -5.76 -17.29 14.58
N VAL A 137 -6.50 -16.59 13.73
CA VAL A 137 -6.84 -17.04 12.38
C VAL A 137 -5.79 -16.51 11.41
N HIS A 138 -5.18 -17.44 10.68
CA HIS A 138 -4.20 -17.13 9.65
C HIS A 138 -4.79 -17.45 8.27
N VAL A 139 -4.73 -16.48 7.37
CA VAL A 139 -5.08 -16.69 5.98
C VAL A 139 -3.82 -17.10 5.24
N THR A 140 -3.90 -18.21 4.52
CA THR A 140 -2.82 -18.73 3.70
C THR A 140 -3.27 -18.76 2.25
N ILE A 141 -2.53 -18.09 1.38
CA ILE A 141 -2.69 -18.20 -0.07
C ILE A 141 -1.57 -19.07 -0.59
N LEU A 142 -1.92 -20.12 -1.35
CA LEU A 142 -0.98 -21.06 -1.94
C LEU A 142 -0.96 -20.87 -3.46
N HIS A 143 0.23 -20.65 -4.02
CA HIS A 143 0.48 -20.75 -5.46
C HIS A 143 1.28 -22.02 -5.74
N ARG A 144 0.76 -22.90 -6.61
CA ARG A 144 1.41 -24.16 -6.98
C ARG A 144 1.17 -24.48 -8.45
N HIS A 145 2.00 -25.36 -9.01
CA HIS A 145 1.71 -25.98 -10.29
C HIS A 145 0.39 -26.77 -10.24
N ALA A 146 -0.38 -26.69 -11.32
CA ALA A 146 -1.56 -27.52 -11.53
C ALA A 146 -1.16 -29.01 -11.57
N LEU A 147 -2.01 -29.86 -11.01
CA LEU A 147 -1.85 -31.31 -11.01
C LEU A 147 -3.01 -31.94 -11.76
N LEU A 148 -2.72 -32.80 -12.74
CA LEU A 148 -3.73 -33.42 -13.60
C LEU A 148 -4.85 -34.13 -12.80
N GLU A 149 -4.48 -34.78 -11.70
CA GLU A 149 -5.42 -35.54 -10.85
C GLU A 149 -6.44 -34.65 -10.12
N TYR A 150 -6.07 -33.40 -9.79
CA TYR A 150 -6.88 -32.51 -8.96
C TYR A 150 -7.51 -31.37 -9.75
N ASP A 151 -6.75 -30.77 -10.67
CA ASP A 151 -7.12 -29.55 -11.38
C ASP A 151 -7.57 -29.83 -12.83
N GLY A 152 -7.43 -31.07 -13.31
CA GLY A 152 -7.78 -31.50 -14.67
C GLY A 152 -6.84 -30.98 -15.76
N VAL A 153 -5.76 -30.29 -15.37
CA VAL A 153 -4.72 -29.77 -16.25
C VAL A 153 -3.36 -30.11 -15.63
N ASP A 154 -2.43 -30.56 -16.47
CA ASP A 154 -1.06 -30.82 -16.05
C ASP A 154 -0.18 -29.59 -16.31
N SER A 155 0.77 -29.33 -15.43
CA SER A 155 1.65 -28.16 -15.49
C SER A 155 3.09 -28.61 -15.67
N SER A 156 3.85 -27.89 -16.50
CA SER A 156 5.26 -28.20 -16.80
C SER A 156 6.12 -26.95 -16.76
N GLU A 157 7.45 -27.08 -16.74
CA GLU A 157 8.36 -25.94 -16.84
C GLU A 157 8.19 -25.13 -18.15
N ASP A 158 7.91 -25.80 -19.27
CA ASP A 158 7.72 -25.14 -20.57
C ASP A 158 6.34 -24.45 -20.69
N PHE A 159 5.33 -25.00 -20.03
CA PHE A 159 3.97 -24.50 -20.00
C PHE A 159 3.45 -24.48 -18.56
N PRO A 160 3.85 -23.46 -17.77
CA PRO A 160 3.48 -23.38 -16.36
C PRO A 160 2.03 -22.94 -16.21
N GLU A 161 1.20 -23.84 -15.74
CA GLU A 161 -0.15 -23.55 -15.24
C GLU A 161 -0.11 -23.46 -13.72
N ILE A 162 -0.36 -22.26 -13.18
CA ILE A 162 -0.27 -21.95 -11.75
C ILE A 162 -1.66 -21.80 -11.16
N ILE A 163 -1.98 -22.63 -10.18
CA ILE A 163 -3.22 -22.57 -9.41
C ILE A 163 -3.00 -21.74 -8.15
N THR A 164 -3.98 -20.90 -7.82
CA THR A 164 -4.00 -20.10 -6.59
C THR A 164 -5.15 -20.55 -5.70
N GLU A 165 -4.83 -21.03 -4.51
CA GLU A 165 -5.79 -21.54 -3.52
C GLU A 165 -5.75 -20.66 -2.27
N GLN A 166 -6.89 -20.54 -1.59
CA GLN A 166 -7.01 -19.75 -0.37
C GLN A 166 -7.50 -20.65 0.77
N PHE A 167 -6.78 -20.60 1.89
CA PHE A 167 -7.08 -21.34 3.10
C PHE A 167 -7.19 -20.38 4.27
N SER A 168 -8.18 -20.59 5.13
CA SER A 168 -8.26 -19.94 6.43
C SER A 168 -8.07 -21.01 7.49
N LEU A 169 -6.99 -20.90 8.25
CA LEU A 169 -6.58 -21.86 9.29
C LEU A 169 -6.68 -21.23 10.68
#